data_AF-A0A7C1ZZN2-F1
#
_entry.id   AF-A0A7C1ZZN2-F1
#
_cell.length_a   1.000
_cell.length_b   1.000
_cell.length_c   1.000
_cell.angle_alpha   90.00
_cell.angle_beta   90.00
_cell.angle_gamma   90.00
#
_symmetry.space_group_name_H-M   'P 1'
#
loop_
_entity.id
_entity.type
_entity.pdbx_description
1 polymer ?
#
loop_
_entity_poly.entity_id
_entity_poly.type
_entity_poly.pdbx_seq_one_letter_code
_entity_poly.pdbx_strand_id
1 'polypeptide(L)'
;MLHVFITLIMGLVVTTAHATTFELQDANTRVVGHNIIVYSHHEDTLLDIGRAFDVGYEEIVGANPGVDPWLPGENQRVIVPNRFILPDAPHVGIVINLAEMRLYYYPKPNQYERQKVITHPIGVGREGWTTPLGKTQIIQRIKDPTWTPPASIKAEHLQKGDPLPNVVAAGPNNPLGAYAMRLGMPGYLLHGTNKPYGVGMRVSHGCIRLFPEDIEHLFGIVTVNTPVHILYQPDKAGLLDGELYLEAHDVQSDFDQRQGNNMTSMVSAILKAQDHLLSDADFPFAEQIVNKHTGLARRVNQPEEAIVTNVWFVHTGLTQNARAKLAQASTRLNLNDAFWPLKNAADGEVILGPFDTQQQADDIVKALKEVTNISAWTAQVSSDAM
;
A
#
# COMPACT_ATOMS: atom_id res chain seq x y z
N MET A 1 -58.93 20.76 3.42
CA MET A 1 -57.92 19.87 2.80
C MET A 1 -56.76 20.74 2.32
N LEU A 2 -55.66 20.81 3.04
CA LEU A 2 -54.42 21.45 2.58
C LEU A 2 -53.29 20.48 2.94
N HIS A 3 -52.79 19.76 1.95
CA HIS A 3 -51.70 18.81 2.12
C HIS A 3 -50.37 19.57 2.04
N VAL A 4 -49.63 19.59 3.15
CA VAL A 4 -48.24 20.03 3.20
C VAL A 4 -47.37 18.90 2.65
N PHE A 5 -46.75 19.12 1.50
CA PHE A 5 -45.70 18.24 0.98
C PHE A 5 -44.41 18.51 1.76
N ILE A 6 -43.99 17.53 2.57
CA ILE A 6 -42.65 17.49 3.16
C ILE A 6 -41.75 16.79 2.14
N THR A 7 -40.93 17.56 1.44
CA THR A 7 -39.88 17.02 0.57
C THR A 7 -38.71 16.58 1.45
N LEU A 8 -38.55 15.27 1.61
CA LEU A 8 -37.42 14.66 2.29
C LEU A 8 -36.20 14.76 1.34
N ILE A 9 -35.29 15.70 1.61
CA ILE A 9 -33.97 15.73 0.95
C ILE A 9 -33.16 14.58 1.54
N MET A 10 -33.15 13.46 0.82
CA MET A 10 -32.27 12.33 1.10
C MET A 10 -30.86 12.73 0.67
N GLY A 11 -30.06 13.22 1.62
CA GLY A 11 -28.65 13.49 1.42
C GLY A 11 -27.94 12.20 1.01
N LEU A 12 -27.39 12.19 -0.20
CA LEU A 12 -26.52 11.12 -0.67
C LEU A 12 -25.22 11.20 0.14
N VAL A 13 -25.11 10.42 1.21
CA VAL A 13 -23.82 10.23 1.89
C VAL A 13 -22.96 9.42 0.95
N VAL A 14 -22.12 10.11 0.18
CA VAL A 14 -21.05 9.46 -0.58
C VAL A 14 -20.06 8.94 0.45
N THR A 15 -20.11 7.65 0.74
CA THR A 15 -19.10 6.97 1.54
C THR A 15 -17.81 6.96 0.72
N THR A 16 -16.89 7.87 1.00
CA THR A 16 -15.56 7.88 0.39
C THR A 16 -14.79 6.67 0.92
N ALA A 17 -14.57 5.67 0.07
CA ALA A 17 -13.57 4.64 0.34
C ALA A 17 -12.26 5.36 0.67
N HIS A 18 -11.73 5.17 1.87
CA HIS A 18 -10.45 5.77 2.24
C HIS A 18 -9.36 4.76 1.91
N ALA A 19 -8.60 5.08 0.86
CA ALA A 19 -7.29 4.49 0.59
C ALA A 19 -6.23 5.08 1.52
N THR A 20 -5.06 4.44 1.60
CA THR A 20 -3.90 4.99 2.31
C THR A 20 -3.50 6.31 1.66
N THR A 21 -3.82 7.41 2.34
CA THR A 21 -3.72 8.77 1.80
C THR A 21 -2.86 9.60 2.73
N PHE A 22 -1.84 10.28 2.21
CA PHE A 22 -1.00 11.18 2.99
C PHE A 22 -1.12 12.61 2.45
N GLU A 23 -1.22 13.58 3.35
CA GLU A 23 -1.07 14.99 2.98
C GLU A 23 0.43 15.34 2.89
N LEU A 24 0.84 15.96 1.80
CA LEU A 24 2.22 16.41 1.63
C LEU A 24 2.39 17.76 2.32
N GLN A 25 3.48 17.92 3.08
CA GLN A 25 3.78 19.18 3.76
C GLN A 25 4.08 20.27 2.74
N ASP A 26 4.80 19.92 1.67
CA ASP A 26 5.14 20.78 0.54
C ASP A 26 5.51 19.95 -0.72
N ALA A 27 5.94 20.62 -1.79
CA ALA A 27 6.33 19.96 -3.04
C ALA A 27 7.63 19.11 -2.93
N ASN A 28 8.42 19.34 -1.90
CA ASN A 28 9.68 18.66 -1.64
C ASN A 28 9.53 17.47 -0.68
N THR A 29 8.34 17.24 -0.12
CA THR A 29 8.05 16.08 0.70
C THR A 29 8.42 14.80 -0.08
N ARG A 30 9.28 13.97 0.51
CA ARG A 30 9.70 12.69 -0.10
C ARG A 30 9.48 11.50 0.81
N VAL A 31 9.27 11.69 2.11
CA VAL A 31 9.00 10.60 3.04
C VAL A 31 7.63 10.85 3.67
N VAL A 32 6.78 9.83 3.67
CA VAL A 32 5.43 9.87 4.25
C VAL A 32 5.17 8.60 5.05
N GLY A 33 4.21 8.66 5.96
CA GLY A 33 3.83 7.50 6.76
C GLY A 33 4.79 7.20 7.91
N HIS A 34 4.50 6.11 8.59
CA HIS A 34 5.33 5.56 9.66
C HIS A 34 5.16 4.05 9.70
N ASN A 35 6.15 3.34 10.24
CA ASN A 35 6.03 1.89 10.41
C ASN A 35 5.21 1.56 11.66
N ILE A 36 4.50 0.44 11.61
CA ILE A 36 3.75 -0.10 12.74
C ILE A 36 4.26 -1.51 13.00
N ILE A 37 4.27 -1.92 14.25
CA ILE A 37 4.47 -3.32 14.61
C ILE A 37 3.14 -3.83 15.12
N VAL A 38 2.69 -4.94 14.56
CA VAL A 38 1.55 -5.70 15.07
C VAL A 38 2.04 -7.04 15.57
N TYR A 39 1.28 -7.61 16.51
CA TYR A 39 1.52 -8.94 17.03
C TYR A 39 0.44 -9.86 16.46
N SER A 40 0.85 -10.87 15.70
CA SER A 40 -0.06 -11.77 15.00
C SER A 40 -0.76 -12.74 15.95
N HIS A 41 -1.93 -13.20 15.55
CA HIS A 41 -2.64 -14.31 16.17
C HIS A 41 -2.41 -15.61 15.39
N HIS A 42 -2.73 -16.75 15.98
CA HIS A 42 -2.64 -18.07 15.36
C HIS A 42 -3.35 -18.19 14.01
N GLU A 43 -4.46 -17.47 13.82
CA GLU A 43 -5.24 -17.49 12.57
C GLU A 43 -4.72 -16.54 11.48
N ASP A 44 -3.82 -15.62 11.81
CA ASP A 44 -3.36 -14.59 10.87
C ASP A 44 -2.40 -15.16 9.83
N THR A 45 -2.45 -14.60 8.62
CA THR A 45 -1.36 -14.69 7.65
C THR A 45 -0.72 -13.31 7.47
N LEU A 46 0.52 -13.24 6.98
CA LEU A 46 1.11 -11.95 6.61
C LEU A 46 0.31 -11.25 5.51
N LEU A 47 -0.38 -12.00 4.65
CA LEU A 47 -1.22 -11.44 3.58
C LEU A 47 -2.48 -10.79 4.15
N ASP A 48 -3.09 -11.38 5.18
CA ASP A 48 -4.29 -10.81 5.82
C ASP A 48 -3.94 -9.55 6.59
N ILE A 49 -2.82 -9.57 7.32
CA ILE A 49 -2.25 -8.37 7.95
C ILE A 49 -1.93 -7.33 6.86
N GLY A 50 -1.13 -7.68 5.86
CA GLY A 50 -0.73 -6.76 4.79
C GLY A 50 -1.94 -6.10 4.12
N ARG A 51 -2.96 -6.87 3.72
CA ARG A 51 -4.18 -6.33 3.12
C ARG A 51 -4.97 -5.43 4.06
N ALA A 52 -5.05 -5.75 5.35
CA ALA A 52 -5.72 -4.89 6.32
C ALA A 52 -5.06 -3.51 6.46
N PHE A 53 -3.76 -3.42 6.16
CA PHE A 53 -2.97 -2.20 6.17
C PHE A 53 -2.59 -1.68 4.78
N ASP A 54 -3.22 -2.18 3.70
CA ASP A 54 -2.96 -1.73 2.32
C ASP A 54 -1.48 -1.89 1.89
N VAL A 55 -0.90 -3.04 2.25
CA VAL A 55 0.48 -3.47 1.95
C VAL A 55 0.44 -4.75 1.11
N GLY A 56 1.27 -4.82 0.07
CA GLY A 56 1.38 -5.95 -0.84
C GLY A 56 2.21 -7.11 -0.26
N TYR A 57 2.16 -8.27 -0.93
CA TYR A 57 2.88 -9.47 -0.49
C TYR A 57 4.40 -9.27 -0.35
N GLU A 58 5.11 -8.84 -1.40
CA GLU A 58 6.57 -8.68 -1.30
C GLU A 58 6.97 -7.63 -0.25
N GLU A 59 6.17 -6.58 -0.07
CA GLU A 59 6.42 -5.55 0.94
C GLU A 59 6.33 -6.12 2.36
N ILE A 60 5.25 -6.84 2.70
CA ILE A 60 5.08 -7.39 4.05
C ILE A 60 6.07 -8.53 4.33
N VAL A 61 6.39 -9.35 3.32
CA VAL A 61 7.36 -10.45 3.47
C VAL A 61 8.79 -9.92 3.58
N GLY A 62 9.18 -8.98 2.72
CA GLY A 62 10.51 -8.36 2.74
C GLY A 62 10.79 -7.61 4.04
N ALA A 63 9.77 -6.98 4.63
CA ALA A 63 9.89 -6.31 5.93
C ALA A 63 10.07 -7.29 7.11
N ASN A 64 9.72 -8.57 6.95
CA ASN A 64 9.68 -9.58 8.01
C ASN A 64 10.49 -10.84 7.66
N PRO A 65 11.80 -10.72 7.43
CA PRO A 65 12.62 -11.87 7.05
C PRO A 65 12.59 -12.95 8.14
N GLY A 66 12.31 -14.19 7.74
CA GLY A 66 12.26 -15.35 8.64
C GLY A 66 10.89 -15.62 9.27
N VAL A 67 9.88 -14.77 9.03
CA VAL A 67 8.49 -15.04 9.41
C VAL A 67 7.80 -15.79 8.27
N ASP A 68 7.09 -16.88 8.58
CA ASP A 68 6.33 -17.63 7.58
C ASP A 68 5.13 -16.79 7.09
N PRO A 69 4.99 -16.52 5.78
CA PRO A 69 3.90 -15.69 5.26
C PRO A 69 2.49 -16.24 5.49
N TRP A 70 2.36 -17.56 5.65
CA TRP A 70 1.08 -18.26 5.79
C TRP A 70 0.80 -18.70 7.22
N LEU A 71 1.83 -18.80 8.06
CA LEU A 71 1.71 -19.19 9.46
C LEU A 71 2.72 -18.44 10.34
N PRO A 72 2.58 -17.11 10.52
CA PRO A 72 3.46 -16.32 11.38
C PRO A 72 3.48 -16.81 12.83
N GLY A 73 2.37 -17.40 13.29
CA GLY A 73 2.22 -17.90 14.66
C GLY A 73 1.63 -16.87 15.62
N GLU A 74 1.41 -17.27 16.86
CA GLU A 74 0.86 -16.40 17.91
C GLU A 74 1.93 -15.49 18.49
N ASN A 75 1.55 -14.23 18.73
CA ASN A 75 2.39 -13.20 19.31
C ASN A 75 3.72 -12.99 18.55
N GLN A 76 3.74 -13.32 17.26
CA GLN A 76 4.90 -13.06 16.41
C GLN A 76 4.91 -11.58 16.05
N ARG A 77 6.07 -10.95 16.25
CA ARG A 77 6.29 -9.54 15.91
C ARG A 77 6.32 -9.40 14.39
N VAL A 78 5.41 -8.59 13.84
CA VAL A 78 5.29 -8.30 12.41
C VAL A 78 5.39 -6.78 12.18
N ILE A 79 6.37 -6.35 11.40
CA ILE A 79 6.51 -4.97 10.94
C ILE A 79 5.59 -4.76 9.74
N VAL A 80 4.69 -3.79 9.83
CA VAL A 80 3.89 -3.27 8.72
C VAL A 80 4.64 -2.06 8.13
N PRO A 81 5.18 -2.17 6.90
CA PRO A 81 5.99 -1.12 6.28
C PRO A 81 5.12 0.01 5.71
N ASN A 82 4.50 0.81 6.58
CA ASN A 82 3.62 1.92 6.19
C ASN A 82 4.36 3.28 6.12
N ARG A 83 5.69 3.27 6.08
CA ARG A 83 6.53 4.44 5.74
C ARG A 83 7.08 4.27 4.33
N PHE A 84 6.89 5.27 3.47
CA PHE A 84 7.31 5.25 2.08
C PHE A 84 8.21 6.42 1.74
N ILE A 85 9.29 6.16 0.99
CA ILE A 85 9.96 7.20 0.21
C ILE A 85 9.24 7.30 -1.14
N LEU A 86 8.68 8.47 -1.45
CA LEU A 86 7.98 8.72 -2.71
C LEU A 86 8.97 8.65 -3.89
N PRO A 87 8.59 8.04 -5.03
CA PRO A 87 9.45 7.97 -6.19
C PRO A 87 9.91 9.34 -6.68
N ASP A 88 11.15 9.42 -7.19
CA ASP A 88 11.68 10.61 -7.84
C ASP A 88 11.01 10.83 -9.20
N ALA A 89 9.81 11.42 -9.14
CA ALA A 89 8.97 11.77 -10.28
C ALA A 89 8.06 12.96 -9.88
N PRO A 90 7.53 13.72 -10.86
CA PRO A 90 6.55 14.75 -10.57
C PRO A 90 5.33 14.19 -9.82
N HIS A 91 4.91 14.87 -8.75
CA HIS A 91 3.70 14.54 -7.98
C HIS A 91 2.42 14.91 -8.74
N VAL A 92 2.20 14.30 -9.90
CA VAL A 92 1.07 14.59 -10.79
C VAL A 92 0.53 13.31 -11.40
N GLY A 93 -0.79 13.08 -11.25
CA GLY A 93 -1.46 11.92 -11.82
C GLY A 93 -0.97 10.63 -11.16
N ILE A 94 -0.80 9.58 -11.94
CA ILE A 94 -0.39 8.26 -11.43
C ILE A 94 1.10 8.07 -11.68
N VAL A 95 1.83 7.69 -10.65
CA VAL A 95 3.20 7.17 -10.72
C VAL A 95 3.17 5.73 -10.24
N ILE A 96 3.76 4.82 -11.01
CA ILE A 96 3.85 3.40 -10.68
C ILE A 96 5.33 3.05 -10.59
N ASN A 97 5.77 2.57 -9.43
CA ASN A 97 7.10 2.03 -9.27
C ASN A 97 7.03 0.51 -9.25
N LEU A 98 7.53 -0.11 -10.32
CA LEU A 98 7.48 -1.57 -10.48
C LEU A 98 8.44 -2.29 -9.53
N ALA A 99 9.50 -1.63 -9.06
CA ALA A 99 10.49 -2.24 -8.16
C ALA A 99 9.91 -2.57 -6.78
N GLU A 100 9.05 -1.70 -6.27
CA GLU A 100 8.34 -1.88 -4.99
C GLU A 100 6.90 -2.35 -5.16
N MET A 101 6.47 -2.58 -6.40
CA MET A 101 5.10 -2.98 -6.75
C MET A 101 4.05 -2.08 -6.11
N ARG A 102 4.23 -0.77 -6.25
CA ARG A 102 3.33 0.23 -5.66
C ARG A 102 2.91 1.31 -6.64
N LEU A 103 1.67 1.76 -6.49
CA LEU A 103 1.06 2.87 -7.21
C LEU A 103 0.94 4.07 -6.28
N TYR A 104 1.21 5.25 -6.81
CA TYR A 104 1.03 6.55 -6.17
C TYR A 104 0.16 7.43 -7.07
N TYR A 105 -0.98 7.87 -6.57
CA TYR A 105 -1.87 8.80 -7.24
C TYR A 105 -1.83 10.16 -6.55
N TYR A 106 -1.48 11.17 -7.33
CA TYR A 106 -1.45 12.58 -6.93
C TYR A 106 -2.65 13.29 -7.56
N PRO A 107 -3.81 13.33 -6.87
CA PRO A 107 -4.94 14.11 -7.34
C PRO A 107 -4.56 15.59 -7.44
N LYS A 108 -5.20 16.31 -8.38
CA LYS A 108 -5.02 17.76 -8.45
C LYS A 108 -5.66 18.38 -7.20
N PRO A 109 -4.89 19.10 -6.36
CA PRO A 109 -5.46 19.74 -5.18
C PRO A 109 -6.43 20.82 -5.62
N ASN A 110 -7.52 21.00 -4.87
CA ASN A 110 -8.32 22.20 -5.00
C ASN A 110 -7.60 23.39 -4.33
N GLN A 111 -8.08 24.61 -4.55
CA GLN A 111 -7.42 25.83 -4.10
C GLN A 111 -7.26 25.97 -2.56
N TYR A 112 -7.91 25.12 -1.77
CA TYR A 112 -7.89 25.15 -0.31
C TYR A 112 -7.25 23.91 0.32
N GLU A 113 -6.82 22.95 -0.50
CA GLU A 113 -6.25 21.68 -0.04
C GLU A 113 -4.75 21.63 -0.31
N ARG A 114 -4.02 20.97 0.59
CA ARG A 114 -2.64 20.57 0.33
C ARG A 114 -2.62 19.46 -0.73
N GLN A 115 -1.48 19.34 -1.41
CA GLN A 115 -1.24 18.18 -2.27
C GLN A 115 -1.35 16.91 -1.43
N LYS A 116 -2.07 15.90 -1.94
CA LYS A 116 -2.16 14.58 -1.33
C LYS A 116 -1.46 13.55 -2.21
N VAL A 117 -1.06 12.44 -1.60
CA VAL A 117 -0.68 11.22 -2.30
C VAL A 117 -1.54 10.07 -1.79
N ILE A 118 -2.17 9.34 -2.70
CA ILE A 118 -2.94 8.13 -2.44
C ILE A 118 -2.11 6.96 -2.93
N THR A 119 -1.85 5.96 -2.11
CA THR A 119 -0.99 4.84 -2.49
C THR A 119 -1.72 3.51 -2.38
N HIS A 120 -1.38 2.58 -3.28
CA HIS A 120 -1.95 1.24 -3.32
C HIS A 120 -0.88 0.22 -3.74
N PRO A 121 -0.83 -0.97 -3.12
CA PRO A 121 -0.01 -2.07 -3.60
C PRO A 121 -0.57 -2.59 -4.92
N ILE A 122 0.31 -3.09 -5.78
CA ILE A 122 -0.07 -3.60 -7.10
C ILE A 122 0.55 -4.97 -7.38
N GLY A 123 -0.16 -5.82 -8.12
CA GLY A 123 0.42 -7.00 -8.77
C GLY A 123 0.85 -6.65 -10.19
N VAL A 124 2.01 -7.14 -10.62
CA VAL A 124 2.60 -6.79 -11.92
C VAL A 124 2.88 -8.03 -12.77
N GLY A 125 3.36 -7.81 -14.01
CA GLY A 125 3.73 -8.86 -14.93
C GLY A 125 4.82 -9.78 -14.39
N ARG A 126 4.62 -11.09 -14.54
CA ARG A 126 5.69 -12.08 -14.36
C ARG A 126 6.79 -11.88 -15.41
N GLU A 127 7.97 -12.44 -15.17
CA GLU A 127 9.07 -12.42 -16.14
C GLU A 127 8.61 -12.95 -17.52
N GLY A 128 9.05 -12.28 -18.59
CA GLY A 128 8.61 -12.55 -19.95
C GLY A 128 7.24 -11.95 -20.32
N TRP A 129 6.53 -11.37 -19.35
CA TRP A 129 5.29 -10.58 -19.50
C TRP A 129 5.41 -9.24 -18.79
N THR A 130 6.60 -8.66 -18.82
CA THR A 130 7.00 -7.49 -18.04
C THR A 130 6.14 -6.26 -18.37
N THR A 131 5.68 -5.56 -17.34
CA THR A 131 4.97 -4.30 -17.49
C THR A 131 5.93 -3.24 -18.07
N PRO A 132 5.60 -2.55 -19.18
CA PRO A 132 6.52 -1.63 -19.84
C PRO A 132 6.72 -0.35 -19.04
N LEU A 133 7.96 0.16 -19.05
CA LEU A 133 8.28 1.48 -18.52
C LEU A 133 7.84 2.60 -19.48
N GLY A 134 7.60 3.78 -18.93
CA GLY A 134 7.39 5.00 -19.70
C GLY A 134 6.16 5.79 -19.29
N LYS A 135 5.90 6.86 -20.04
CA LYS A 135 4.78 7.78 -19.83
C LYS A 135 3.59 7.36 -20.70
N THR A 136 2.41 7.39 -20.12
CA THR A 136 1.13 7.14 -20.79
C THR A 136 0.01 7.91 -20.07
N GLN A 137 -1.24 7.53 -20.31
CA GLN A 137 -2.40 8.11 -19.65
C GLN A 137 -3.55 7.11 -19.59
N ILE A 138 -4.54 7.39 -18.76
CA ILE A 138 -5.83 6.68 -18.78
C ILE A 138 -6.59 7.08 -20.04
N ILE A 139 -6.94 6.11 -20.90
CA ILE A 139 -7.70 6.37 -22.14
C ILE A 139 -9.16 5.91 -22.06
N GLN A 140 -9.46 4.97 -21.16
CA GLN A 140 -10.81 4.43 -21.01
C GLN A 140 -11.01 3.93 -19.58
N ARG A 141 -12.23 4.08 -19.07
CA ARG A 141 -12.70 3.52 -17.80
C ARG A 141 -13.89 2.61 -18.07
N ILE A 142 -13.87 1.39 -17.55
CA ILE A 142 -14.89 0.37 -17.76
C ILE A 142 -15.30 -0.19 -16.39
N LYS A 143 -16.58 0.00 -16.03
CA LYS A 143 -17.21 -0.73 -14.93
C LYS A 143 -17.74 -2.05 -15.46
N ASP A 144 -17.65 -3.11 -14.65
CA ASP A 144 -18.08 -4.46 -14.97
C ASP A 144 -17.51 -4.94 -16.32
N PRO A 145 -16.17 -4.95 -16.49
CA PRO A 145 -15.56 -5.28 -17.77
C PRO A 145 -15.77 -6.76 -18.12
N THR A 146 -16.06 -7.06 -19.38
CA THR A 146 -15.83 -8.41 -19.92
C THR A 146 -14.34 -8.61 -20.20
N TRP A 147 -13.84 -9.83 -20.03
CA TRP A 147 -12.47 -10.18 -20.38
C TRP A 147 -12.43 -11.08 -21.61
N THR A 148 -11.70 -10.66 -22.63
CA THR A 148 -11.40 -11.48 -23.82
C THR A 148 -9.95 -11.93 -23.70
N PRO A 149 -9.68 -13.20 -23.34
CA PRO A 149 -8.31 -13.67 -23.13
C PRO A 149 -7.49 -13.54 -24.42
N PRO A 150 -6.28 -12.95 -24.38
CA PRO A 150 -5.34 -12.97 -25.48
C PRO A 150 -5.02 -14.39 -25.96
N ALA A 151 -4.67 -14.52 -27.24
CA ALA A 151 -4.36 -15.83 -27.85
C ALA A 151 -3.23 -16.57 -27.11
N SER A 152 -2.22 -15.85 -26.63
CA SER A 152 -1.12 -16.40 -25.83
C SER A 152 -1.60 -17.03 -24.51
N ILE A 153 -2.50 -16.35 -23.79
CA ILE A 153 -3.07 -16.85 -22.53
C ILE A 153 -3.94 -18.08 -22.81
N LYS A 154 -4.76 -18.06 -23.88
CA LYS A 154 -5.54 -19.23 -24.29
C LYS A 154 -4.67 -20.45 -24.58
N ALA A 155 -3.53 -20.25 -25.25
CA ALA A 155 -2.58 -21.32 -25.57
C ALA A 155 -1.95 -21.92 -24.30
N GLU A 156 -1.51 -21.10 -23.34
CA GLU A 156 -0.97 -21.56 -22.05
C GLU A 156 -2.01 -22.39 -21.27
N HIS A 157 -3.25 -21.90 -21.20
CA HIS A 157 -4.36 -22.57 -20.52
C HIS A 157 -4.74 -23.90 -21.17
N LEU A 158 -4.75 -23.95 -22.51
CA LEU A 158 -4.97 -25.18 -23.26
C LEU A 158 -3.87 -26.23 -22.97
N GLN A 159 -2.60 -25.82 -22.89
CA GLN A 159 -1.49 -26.73 -22.54
C GLN A 159 -1.61 -27.30 -21.12
N LYS A 160 -2.20 -26.54 -20.19
CA LYS A 160 -2.45 -26.95 -18.80
C LYS A 160 -3.71 -27.80 -18.62
N GLY A 161 -4.47 -28.04 -19.70
CA GLY A 161 -5.73 -28.79 -19.64
C GLY A 161 -6.93 -28.02 -19.09
N ASP A 162 -6.85 -26.69 -19.02
CA ASP A 162 -7.91 -25.79 -18.54
C ASP A 162 -8.23 -24.73 -19.62
N PRO A 163 -8.97 -25.08 -20.69
CA PRO A 163 -9.21 -24.18 -21.81
C PRO A 163 -10.13 -23.02 -21.42
N LEU A 164 -9.69 -21.79 -21.72
CA LEU A 164 -10.46 -20.57 -21.45
C LEU A 164 -11.56 -20.31 -22.50
N PRO A 165 -12.71 -19.73 -22.09
CA PRO A 165 -13.75 -19.31 -23.02
C PRO A 165 -13.27 -18.14 -23.91
N ASN A 166 -14.03 -17.87 -24.98
CA ASN A 166 -13.72 -16.73 -25.84
C ASN A 166 -13.91 -15.37 -25.16
N VAL A 167 -14.89 -15.28 -24.28
CA VAL A 167 -15.19 -14.12 -23.45
C VAL A 167 -15.57 -14.63 -22.07
N VAL A 168 -14.98 -14.05 -21.03
CA VAL A 168 -15.41 -14.18 -19.65
C VAL A 168 -16.31 -12.98 -19.34
N ALA A 169 -17.55 -13.26 -18.96
CA ALA A 169 -18.53 -12.23 -18.62
C ALA A 169 -18.10 -11.45 -17.36
N ALA A 170 -18.68 -10.26 -17.17
CA ALA A 170 -18.53 -9.54 -15.91
C ALA A 170 -19.08 -10.37 -14.74
N GLY A 171 -18.53 -10.15 -13.54
CA GLY A 171 -18.96 -10.82 -12.31
C GLY A 171 -17.80 -11.32 -11.46
N PRO A 172 -18.09 -12.00 -10.33
CA PRO A 172 -17.10 -12.37 -9.32
C PRO A 172 -15.95 -13.24 -9.83
N ASN A 173 -16.18 -14.03 -10.89
CA ASN A 173 -15.19 -14.93 -11.47
C ASN A 173 -14.34 -14.26 -12.57
N ASN A 174 -14.59 -12.99 -12.89
CA ASN A 174 -13.83 -12.29 -13.92
C ASN A 174 -12.45 -11.88 -13.36
N PRO A 175 -11.33 -12.24 -14.02
CA PRO A 175 -9.99 -11.92 -13.52
C PRO A 175 -9.63 -10.44 -13.61
N LEU A 176 -10.43 -9.62 -14.32
CA LEU A 176 -10.30 -8.17 -14.31
C LEU A 176 -10.98 -7.50 -13.11
N GLY A 177 -11.73 -8.25 -12.30
CA GLY A 177 -12.55 -7.69 -11.23
C GLY A 177 -13.72 -6.82 -11.75
N ALA A 178 -14.25 -5.97 -10.88
CA ALA A 178 -15.41 -5.12 -11.17
C ALA A 178 -15.06 -3.82 -11.92
N TYR A 179 -13.78 -3.43 -11.96
CA TYR A 179 -13.34 -2.15 -12.51
C TYR A 179 -12.04 -2.32 -13.29
N ALA A 180 -11.96 -1.67 -14.46
CA ALA A 180 -10.75 -1.60 -15.26
C ALA A 180 -10.56 -0.21 -15.87
N MET A 181 -9.31 0.23 -15.96
CA MET A 181 -8.89 1.45 -16.62
C MET A 181 -7.81 1.12 -17.64
N ARG A 182 -8.07 1.40 -18.92
CA ARG A 182 -7.11 1.16 -20.00
C ARG A 182 -6.06 2.26 -20.04
N LEU A 183 -4.82 1.86 -20.28
CA LEU A 183 -3.71 2.76 -20.54
C LEU A 183 -3.64 3.08 -22.04
N GLY A 184 -3.04 4.23 -22.36
CA GLY A 184 -2.63 4.57 -23.73
C GLY A 184 -1.53 3.67 -24.29
N MET A 185 -1.09 2.67 -23.52
CA MET A 185 -0.25 1.56 -23.96
C MET A 185 -1.17 0.38 -24.34
N PRO A 186 -1.25 0.00 -25.63
CA PRO A 186 -2.15 -1.06 -26.09
C PRO A 186 -1.96 -2.37 -25.31
N GLY A 187 -3.06 -2.92 -24.80
CA GLY A 187 -3.07 -4.19 -24.07
C GLY A 187 -2.85 -4.08 -22.56
N TYR A 188 -2.52 -2.91 -22.02
CA TYR A 188 -2.26 -2.72 -20.59
C TYR A 188 -3.41 -2.01 -19.87
N LEU A 189 -3.72 -2.49 -18.66
CA LEU A 189 -4.81 -1.98 -17.82
C LEU A 189 -4.37 -1.88 -16.36
N LEU A 190 -4.94 -0.91 -15.65
CA LEU A 190 -5.11 -0.97 -14.19
C LEU A 190 -6.46 -1.65 -13.93
N HIS A 191 -6.51 -2.72 -13.15
CA HIS A 191 -7.75 -3.44 -12.92
C HIS A 191 -7.79 -4.14 -11.56
N GLY A 192 -8.98 -4.52 -11.12
CA GLY A 192 -9.14 -5.34 -9.91
C GLY A 192 -8.74 -6.79 -10.13
N THR A 193 -8.96 -7.67 -9.17
CA THR A 193 -8.67 -9.10 -9.34
C THR A 193 -9.64 -9.93 -8.54
N ASN A 194 -10.00 -11.11 -9.06
CA ASN A 194 -10.70 -12.12 -8.28
C ASN A 194 -9.74 -13.02 -7.47
N LYS A 195 -8.44 -12.76 -7.56
CA LYS A 195 -7.37 -13.41 -6.79
C LYS A 195 -6.53 -12.34 -6.07
N PRO A 196 -7.04 -11.75 -4.98
CA PRO A 196 -6.39 -10.64 -4.29
C PRO A 196 -5.03 -11.02 -3.69
N TYR A 197 -4.81 -12.28 -3.31
CA TYR A 197 -3.52 -12.75 -2.78
C TYR A 197 -2.33 -12.63 -3.75
N GLY A 198 -2.57 -12.29 -5.02
CA GLY A 198 -1.51 -11.99 -5.99
C GLY A 198 -1.13 -10.50 -6.09
N VAL A 199 -1.70 -9.63 -5.27
CA VAL A 199 -1.32 -8.21 -5.19
C VAL A 199 -0.01 -8.08 -4.39
N GLY A 200 0.91 -7.24 -4.87
CA GLY A 200 2.28 -7.19 -4.39
C GLY A 200 3.11 -8.40 -4.84
N MET A 201 2.74 -9.05 -5.94
CA MET A 201 3.51 -10.13 -6.57
C MET A 201 3.61 -9.96 -8.10
N ARG A 202 4.58 -10.66 -8.70
CA ARG A 202 4.77 -10.76 -10.16
C ARG A 202 4.00 -11.94 -10.77
N VAL A 203 2.68 -11.84 -10.85
CA VAL A 203 1.79 -12.98 -11.22
C VAL A 203 0.91 -12.74 -12.44
N SER A 204 0.96 -11.55 -13.04
CA SER A 204 0.10 -11.20 -14.17
C SER A 204 0.79 -11.48 -15.52
N HIS A 205 0.01 -11.42 -16.61
CA HIS A 205 0.51 -11.41 -17.98
C HIS A 205 0.77 -9.97 -18.49
N GLY A 206 1.21 -9.07 -17.60
CA GLY A 206 1.64 -7.70 -17.90
C GLY A 206 0.67 -6.60 -17.48
N CYS A 207 -0.59 -6.91 -17.18
CA CYS A 207 -1.52 -5.93 -16.61
C CYS A 207 -1.22 -5.66 -15.14
N ILE A 208 -1.68 -4.51 -14.64
CA ILE A 208 -1.46 -4.07 -13.27
C ILE A 208 -2.72 -4.34 -12.47
N ARG A 209 -2.59 -5.19 -11.44
CA ARG A 209 -3.69 -5.64 -10.57
C ARG A 209 -3.68 -4.84 -9.27
N LEU A 210 -4.83 -4.36 -8.82
CA LEU A 210 -5.01 -3.79 -7.49
C LEU A 210 -5.98 -4.68 -6.69
N PHE A 211 -6.04 -4.49 -5.38
CA PHE A 211 -7.12 -5.09 -4.60
C PHE A 211 -8.48 -4.60 -5.12
N PRO A 212 -9.56 -5.41 -5.00
CA PRO A 212 -10.90 -5.01 -5.43
C PRO A 212 -11.35 -3.65 -4.87
N GLU A 213 -11.11 -3.42 -3.58
CA GLU A 213 -11.40 -2.17 -2.86
C GLU A 213 -10.59 -0.98 -3.39
N ASP A 214 -9.31 -1.20 -3.72
CA ASP A 214 -8.41 -0.16 -4.22
C ASP A 214 -8.76 0.28 -5.63
N ILE A 215 -9.03 -0.68 -6.54
CA ILE A 215 -9.43 -0.31 -7.90
C ILE A 215 -10.78 0.40 -7.90
N GLU A 216 -11.70 0.03 -7.00
CA GLU A 216 -12.99 0.70 -6.88
C GLU A 216 -12.80 2.16 -6.45
N HIS A 217 -11.99 2.38 -5.41
CA HIS A 217 -11.64 3.72 -4.96
C HIS A 217 -10.96 4.53 -6.07
N LEU A 218 -9.88 4.00 -6.66
CA LEU A 218 -9.12 4.68 -7.69
C LEU A 218 -9.99 4.96 -8.94
N PHE A 219 -10.84 4.02 -9.33
CA PHE A 219 -11.81 4.20 -10.41
C PHE A 219 -12.79 5.34 -10.11
N GLY A 220 -13.19 5.53 -8.85
CA GLY A 220 -14.08 6.62 -8.43
C GLY A 220 -13.49 8.01 -8.65
N ILE A 221 -12.17 8.16 -8.49
CA ILE A 221 -11.50 9.47 -8.44
C ILE A 221 -10.62 9.79 -9.67
N VAL A 222 -10.12 8.78 -10.37
CA VAL A 222 -9.27 8.96 -11.56
C VAL A 222 -10.12 9.21 -12.81
N THR A 223 -9.70 10.17 -13.64
CA THR A 223 -10.40 10.53 -14.89
C THR A 223 -9.61 10.15 -16.14
N VAL A 224 -10.31 10.07 -17.28
CA VAL A 224 -9.65 9.92 -18.59
C VAL A 224 -8.70 11.10 -18.83
N ASN A 225 -7.57 10.85 -19.47
CA ASN A 225 -6.42 11.74 -19.63
C ASN A 225 -5.59 12.00 -18.35
N THR A 226 -5.87 11.30 -17.25
CA THR A 226 -4.94 11.31 -16.11
C THR A 226 -3.59 10.76 -16.57
N PRO A 227 -2.48 11.51 -16.44
CA PRO A 227 -1.16 11.04 -16.84
C PRO A 227 -0.72 9.89 -15.94
N VAL A 228 0.02 8.95 -16.53
CA VAL A 228 0.57 7.77 -15.87
C VAL A 228 2.05 7.68 -16.19
N HIS A 229 2.90 7.55 -15.18
CA HIS A 229 4.34 7.35 -15.34
C HIS A 229 4.74 6.03 -14.68
N ILE A 230 5.12 5.06 -15.50
CA ILE A 230 5.59 3.75 -15.04
C ILE A 230 7.12 3.81 -15.03
N LEU A 231 7.71 3.63 -13.86
CA LEU A 231 9.15 3.71 -13.61
C LEU A 231 9.64 2.51 -12.81
N TYR A 232 10.95 2.42 -12.67
CA TYR A 232 11.63 1.38 -11.91
C TYR A 232 12.73 2.03 -11.07
N GLN A 233 12.48 2.19 -9.78
CA GLN A 233 13.39 2.78 -8.79
C GLN A 233 13.49 1.84 -7.58
N PRO A 234 14.42 0.87 -7.60
CA PRO A 234 14.59 -0.09 -6.50
C PRO A 234 15.28 0.51 -5.29
N ASP A 235 16.07 1.57 -5.48
CA ASP A 235 16.75 2.30 -4.41
C ASP A 235 16.21 3.73 -4.37
N LYS A 236 15.73 4.16 -3.20
CA LYS A 236 15.16 5.50 -2.99
C LYS A 236 15.80 6.12 -1.75
N ALA A 237 15.88 7.45 -1.77
CA ALA A 237 16.33 8.25 -0.64
C ALA A 237 15.49 9.53 -0.55
N GLY A 238 15.26 10.02 0.68
CA GLY A 238 14.47 11.21 0.93
C GLY A 238 14.74 11.78 2.31
N LEU A 239 14.47 13.08 2.47
CA LEU A 239 14.60 13.76 3.76
C LEU A 239 13.24 13.81 4.46
N LEU A 240 13.25 13.56 5.77
CA LEU A 240 12.14 13.84 6.69
C LEU A 240 12.70 14.60 7.88
N ASP A 241 12.20 15.80 8.14
CA ASP A 241 12.67 16.68 9.23
C ASP A 241 14.20 16.91 9.23
N GLY A 242 14.81 16.96 8.03
CA GLY A 242 16.25 17.14 7.83
C GLY A 242 17.09 15.86 7.94
N GLU A 243 16.46 14.74 8.27
CA GLU A 243 17.11 13.43 8.43
C GLU A 243 16.97 12.60 7.15
N LEU A 244 18.05 11.95 6.74
CA LEU A 244 18.08 11.12 5.54
C LEU A 244 17.49 9.73 5.82
N TYR A 245 16.54 9.34 4.97
CA TYR A 245 15.97 7.99 4.92
C TYR A 245 16.39 7.30 3.64
N LEU A 246 16.67 6.00 3.74
CA LEU A 246 17.01 5.12 2.63
C LEU A 246 16.02 3.96 2.57
N GLU A 247 15.71 3.52 1.35
CA GLU A 247 14.81 2.40 1.08
C GLU A 247 15.37 1.62 -0.11
N ALA A 248 15.46 0.30 0.02
CA ALA A 248 15.93 -0.59 -1.04
C ALA A 248 15.03 -1.82 -1.14
N HIS A 249 14.64 -2.16 -2.37
CA HIS A 249 13.82 -3.31 -2.72
C HIS A 249 14.62 -4.32 -3.55
N ASP A 250 14.13 -5.55 -3.59
CA ASP A 250 14.70 -6.60 -4.43
C ASP A 250 14.68 -6.20 -5.90
N VAL A 251 15.79 -6.47 -6.58
CA VAL A 251 15.94 -6.17 -8.00
C VAL A 251 15.38 -7.30 -8.87
N GLN A 252 14.60 -6.91 -9.86
CA GLN A 252 14.00 -7.76 -10.87
C GLN A 252 14.99 -7.91 -12.03
N SER A 253 15.45 -9.14 -12.28
CA SER A 253 16.51 -9.46 -13.26
C SER A 253 16.22 -9.03 -14.69
N ASP A 254 14.94 -8.90 -15.06
CA ASP A 254 14.50 -8.43 -16.37
C ASP A 254 14.52 -6.90 -16.52
N PHE A 255 14.62 -6.15 -15.42
CA PHE A 255 14.83 -4.70 -15.43
C PHE A 255 16.26 -4.31 -15.09
N ASP A 256 16.91 -5.08 -14.23
CA ASP A 256 18.18 -4.73 -13.63
C ASP A 256 19.11 -5.95 -13.56
N GLN A 257 20.19 -5.89 -14.32
CA GLN A 257 21.20 -6.96 -14.40
C GLN A 257 22.45 -6.67 -13.56
N ARG A 258 22.38 -5.67 -12.66
CA ARG A 258 23.48 -5.35 -11.74
C ARG A 258 23.88 -6.61 -10.95
N GLN A 259 25.19 -6.78 -10.80
CA GLN A 259 25.79 -7.92 -10.09
C GLN A 259 26.29 -7.46 -8.72
N GLY A 260 26.04 -8.27 -7.69
CA GLY A 260 26.49 -8.00 -6.33
C GLY A 260 25.95 -6.69 -5.75
N ASN A 261 26.71 -6.10 -4.83
CA ASN A 261 26.29 -4.95 -4.01
C ASN A 261 26.48 -3.62 -4.76
N ASN A 262 25.93 -3.50 -5.97
CA ASN A 262 26.11 -2.30 -6.78
C ASN A 262 25.35 -1.10 -6.16
N MET A 263 26.11 -0.24 -5.48
CA MET A 263 25.62 0.96 -4.80
C MET A 263 25.31 2.15 -5.71
N THR A 264 25.53 2.07 -7.03
CA THR A 264 25.42 3.24 -7.93
C THR A 264 24.04 3.88 -7.90
N SER A 265 22.98 3.08 -7.90
CA SER A 265 21.60 3.59 -7.84
C SER A 265 21.28 4.22 -6.49
N MET A 266 21.67 3.58 -5.37
CA MET A 266 21.52 4.15 -4.03
C MET A 266 22.30 5.46 -3.85
N VAL A 267 23.55 5.53 -4.29
CA VAL A 267 24.35 6.77 -4.26
C VAL A 267 23.70 7.86 -5.11
N SER A 268 23.16 7.51 -6.29
CA SER A 268 22.41 8.46 -7.10
C SER A 268 21.14 8.95 -6.41
N ALA A 269 20.43 8.09 -5.66
CA ALA A 269 19.26 8.48 -4.90
C ALA A 269 19.63 9.45 -3.77
N ILE A 270 20.71 9.17 -3.03
CA ILE A 270 21.22 10.04 -1.97
C ILE A 270 21.58 11.43 -2.50
N LEU A 271 22.32 11.50 -3.61
CA LEU A 271 22.73 12.77 -4.24
C LEU A 271 21.56 13.59 -4.79
N LYS A 272 20.40 12.96 -5.03
CA LYS A 272 19.16 13.66 -5.39
C LYS A 272 18.40 14.15 -4.16
N ALA A 273 18.50 13.44 -3.05
CA ALA A 273 17.87 13.81 -1.79
C ALA A 273 18.64 14.93 -1.06
N GLN A 274 19.97 15.01 -1.22
CA GLN A 274 20.82 15.99 -0.57
C GLN A 274 22.11 16.30 -1.37
N ASP A 275 22.68 17.49 -1.14
CA ASP A 275 23.85 18.02 -1.88
C ASP A 275 25.21 17.43 -1.45
N HIS A 276 25.22 16.41 -0.59
CA HIS A 276 26.46 15.79 -0.10
C HIS A 276 26.33 14.27 0.00
N LEU A 277 27.47 13.57 -0.07
CA LEU A 277 27.52 12.13 0.14
C LEU A 277 27.41 11.79 1.63
N LEU A 278 27.05 10.53 1.91
CA LEU A 278 27.16 9.95 3.24
C LEU A 278 28.59 10.06 3.76
N SER A 279 28.72 10.20 5.08
CA SER A 279 30.03 10.09 5.73
C SER A 279 30.55 8.64 5.65
N ASP A 280 31.86 8.46 5.80
CA ASP A 280 32.47 7.12 5.86
C ASP A 280 31.87 6.25 6.98
N ALA A 281 31.33 6.86 8.04
CA ALA A 281 30.67 6.17 9.13
C ALA A 281 29.25 5.68 8.78
N ASP A 282 28.57 6.39 7.87
CA ASP A 282 27.18 6.11 7.49
C ASP A 282 27.08 5.22 6.25
N PHE A 283 28.13 5.18 5.42
CA PHE A 283 28.15 4.38 4.20
C PHE A 283 27.88 2.88 4.43
N PRO A 284 28.42 2.22 5.49
CA PRO A 284 28.09 0.83 5.81
C PRO A 284 26.59 0.58 6.06
N PHE A 285 25.87 1.58 6.57
CA PHE A 285 24.41 1.48 6.72
C PHE A 285 23.73 1.41 5.36
N ALA A 286 24.12 2.27 4.41
CA ALA A 286 23.56 2.23 3.06
C ALA A 286 23.86 0.90 2.36
N GLU A 287 25.08 0.36 2.49
CA GLU A 287 25.44 -0.96 1.99
C GLU A 287 24.55 -2.04 2.62
N GLN A 288 24.30 -1.98 3.93
CA GLN A 288 23.42 -2.92 4.60
C GLN A 288 21.98 -2.87 4.05
N ILE A 289 21.43 -1.68 3.83
CA ILE A 289 20.08 -1.51 3.29
C ILE A 289 19.98 -2.10 1.88
N VAL A 290 20.94 -1.78 1.01
CA VAL A 290 21.01 -2.35 -0.34
C VAL A 290 21.20 -3.86 -0.30
N ASN A 291 22.00 -4.42 0.60
CA ASN A 291 22.23 -5.86 0.62
C ASN A 291 21.05 -6.67 1.17
N LYS A 292 20.26 -6.07 2.07
CA LYS A 292 19.15 -6.77 2.73
C LYS A 292 17.83 -6.65 1.97
N HIS A 293 17.65 -5.61 1.14
CA HIS A 293 16.46 -5.39 0.31
C HIS A 293 15.12 -5.50 1.06
N THR A 294 15.06 -5.12 2.34
CA THR A 294 13.85 -5.31 3.17
C THR A 294 12.65 -4.45 2.76
N GLY A 295 12.82 -3.50 1.84
CA GLY A 295 11.78 -2.53 1.47
C GLY A 295 11.40 -1.53 2.56
N LEU A 296 12.04 -1.57 3.73
CA LEU A 296 11.77 -0.64 4.82
C LEU A 296 12.48 0.70 4.60
N ALA A 297 11.71 1.78 4.56
CA ALA A 297 12.26 3.13 4.64
C ALA A 297 12.83 3.40 6.04
N ARG A 298 14.16 3.54 6.13
CA ARG A 298 14.88 3.66 7.40
C ARG A 298 15.76 4.90 7.44
N ARG A 299 15.75 5.56 8.59
CA ARG A 299 16.64 6.68 8.89
C ARG A 299 18.10 6.18 8.92
N VAL A 300 19.00 6.94 8.31
CA VAL A 300 20.44 6.70 8.39
C VAL A 300 20.88 6.71 9.87
N ASN A 301 21.80 5.81 10.22
CA ASN A 301 22.27 5.57 11.61
C ASN A 301 21.25 4.93 12.55
N GLN A 302 20.15 4.38 12.02
CA GLN A 302 19.13 3.69 12.80
C GLN A 302 18.89 2.28 12.25
N PRO A 303 19.73 1.29 12.62
CA PRO A 303 19.71 -0.06 12.06
C PRO A 303 18.51 -0.91 12.49
N GLU A 304 17.74 -0.48 13.48
CA GLU A 304 16.50 -1.12 13.93
C GLU A 304 15.40 -0.07 14.02
N GLU A 305 14.14 -0.47 13.80
CA GLU A 305 13.01 0.43 14.00
C GLU A 305 12.99 0.88 15.48
N ALA A 306 13.11 2.18 15.74
CA ALA A 306 13.03 2.68 17.11
C ALA A 306 11.56 2.67 17.51
N ILE A 307 11.24 1.82 18.47
CA ILE A 307 9.88 1.60 18.94
C ILE A 307 9.80 2.12 20.36
N VAL A 308 8.64 2.66 20.73
CA VAL A 308 8.44 3.08 22.11
C VAL A 308 8.10 1.85 22.94
N THR A 309 9.13 1.32 23.59
CA THR A 309 9.01 0.15 24.46
C THR A 309 8.06 0.43 25.62
N ASN A 310 7.31 -0.59 26.04
CA ASN A 310 6.35 -0.54 27.16
C ASN A 310 5.15 0.40 26.94
N VAL A 311 4.88 0.83 25.71
CA VAL A 311 3.65 1.52 25.34
C VAL A 311 2.95 0.69 24.27
N TRP A 312 1.71 0.32 24.55
CA TRP A 312 0.93 -0.60 23.71
C TRP A 312 -0.29 0.08 23.15
N PHE A 313 -0.70 -0.34 21.96
CA PHE A 313 -1.86 0.18 21.26
C PHE A 313 -2.66 -0.97 20.65
N VAL A 314 -3.85 -0.64 20.13
CA VAL A 314 -4.63 -1.53 19.28
C VAL A 314 -4.89 -0.86 17.94
N HIS A 315 -4.66 -1.60 16.86
CA HIS A 315 -4.86 -1.14 15.48
C HIS A 315 -5.80 -2.11 14.73
N THR A 316 -6.77 -1.59 13.96
CA THR A 316 -7.77 -2.41 13.24
C THR A 316 -7.51 -2.53 11.73
N GLY A 317 -6.36 -2.03 11.29
CA GLY A 317 -6.01 -1.81 9.90
C GLY A 317 -6.50 -0.46 9.37
N LEU A 318 -6.18 -0.15 8.12
CA LEU A 318 -6.45 1.12 7.46
C LEU A 318 -7.71 1.13 6.60
N THR A 319 -8.34 -0.04 6.41
CA THR A 319 -9.54 -0.14 5.55
C THR A 319 -10.70 0.72 6.07
N GLN A 320 -11.49 1.28 5.14
CA GLN A 320 -12.67 2.09 5.48
C GLN A 320 -13.66 1.33 6.40
N ASN A 321 -13.88 0.04 6.12
CA ASN A 321 -14.77 -0.81 6.92
C ASN A 321 -14.24 -0.98 8.36
N ALA A 322 -12.93 -1.17 8.53
CA ALA A 322 -12.32 -1.25 9.85
C ALA A 322 -12.51 0.04 10.64
N ARG A 323 -12.22 1.20 10.02
CA ARG A 323 -12.38 2.52 10.66
C ARG A 323 -13.83 2.79 11.08
N ALA A 324 -14.79 2.52 10.19
CA ALA A 324 -16.21 2.72 10.47
C ALA A 324 -16.71 1.84 11.63
N LYS A 325 -16.27 0.57 11.65
CA LYS A 325 -16.64 -0.36 12.73
C LYS A 325 -15.91 -0.08 14.04
N LEU A 326 -14.65 0.39 13.99
CA LEU A 326 -13.92 0.85 15.16
C LEU A 326 -14.66 2.02 15.82
N ALA A 327 -15.08 3.03 15.05
CA ALA A 327 -15.85 4.15 15.60
C ALA A 327 -17.16 3.70 16.27
N GLN A 328 -17.88 2.74 15.69
CA GLN A 328 -19.10 2.17 16.27
C GLN A 328 -18.81 1.39 17.56
N ALA A 329 -17.76 0.56 17.58
CA ALA A 329 -17.38 -0.21 18.75
C ALA A 329 -16.82 0.66 19.87
N SER A 330 -16.04 1.70 19.57
CA SER A 330 -15.48 2.59 20.58
C SER A 330 -16.58 3.26 21.41
N THR A 331 -17.70 3.62 20.80
CA THR A 331 -18.86 4.13 21.54
C THR A 331 -19.47 3.08 22.46
N ARG A 332 -19.59 1.83 22.00
CA ARG A 332 -20.18 0.73 22.79
C ARG A 332 -19.26 0.25 23.92
N LEU A 333 -17.96 0.32 23.72
CA LEU A 333 -16.92 -0.12 24.66
C LEU A 333 -16.40 1.02 25.55
N ASN A 334 -16.96 2.23 25.43
CA ASN A 334 -16.49 3.44 26.13
C ASN A 334 -14.99 3.76 25.89
N LEU A 335 -14.52 3.58 24.65
CA LEU A 335 -13.12 3.81 24.22
C LEU A 335 -12.94 5.13 23.46
N ASN A 336 -13.93 6.03 23.47
CA ASN A 336 -13.87 7.28 22.70
C ASN A 336 -12.72 8.21 23.15
N ASP A 337 -12.31 8.13 24.42
CA ASP A 337 -11.19 8.91 24.94
C ASP A 337 -9.83 8.21 24.77
N ALA A 338 -9.83 6.98 24.21
CA ALA A 338 -8.63 6.18 23.99
C ALA A 338 -8.04 6.36 22.59
N PHE A 339 -8.57 7.26 21.76
CA PHE A 339 -7.98 7.53 20.44
C PHE A 339 -6.68 8.33 20.60
N TRP A 340 -5.61 7.79 20.03
CA TRP A 340 -4.30 8.44 20.04
C TRP A 340 -3.96 9.03 18.66
N PRO A 341 -3.57 10.31 18.58
CA PRO A 341 -3.11 10.92 17.34
C PRO A 341 -1.71 10.43 16.98
N LEU A 342 -1.45 10.23 15.69
CA LEU A 342 -0.16 9.82 15.16
C LEU A 342 0.42 10.89 14.24
N LYS A 343 1.75 11.10 14.29
CA LYS A 343 2.47 11.95 13.35
C LYS A 343 2.71 11.21 12.04
N ASN A 344 2.63 11.95 10.93
CA ASN A 344 2.82 11.43 9.57
C ASN A 344 1.87 10.28 9.20
N ALA A 345 0.79 10.09 9.96
CA ALA A 345 -0.19 9.03 9.74
C ALA A 345 -0.97 9.23 8.43
N ALA A 346 -1.51 8.15 7.89
CA ALA A 346 -2.47 8.24 6.80
C ALA A 346 -3.74 8.98 7.27
N ASP A 347 -4.40 9.69 6.35
CA ASP A 347 -5.66 10.39 6.62
C ASP A 347 -6.67 9.41 7.22
N GLY A 348 -7.20 9.74 8.40
CA GLY A 348 -8.15 8.93 9.18
C GLY A 348 -7.55 7.70 9.87
N GLU A 349 -6.24 7.52 9.87
CA GLU A 349 -5.55 6.51 10.69
C GLU A 349 -5.64 6.89 12.16
N VAL A 350 -6.12 5.95 12.98
CA VAL A 350 -6.28 6.11 14.41
C VAL A 350 -5.96 4.81 15.10
N ILE A 351 -5.35 4.90 16.28
CA ILE A 351 -5.09 3.76 17.15
C ILE A 351 -5.75 3.98 18.50
N LEU A 352 -6.00 2.88 19.21
CA LEU A 352 -6.50 2.91 20.57
C LEU A 352 -5.36 2.72 21.56
N GLY A 353 -5.31 3.53 22.61
CA GLY A 353 -4.29 3.51 23.65
C GLY A 353 -3.87 4.92 24.08
N PRO A 354 -2.73 5.05 24.78
CA PRO A 354 -1.80 3.99 25.14
C PRO A 354 -2.35 3.07 26.22
N PHE A 355 -1.87 1.83 26.22
CA PHE A 355 -2.04 0.85 27.28
C PHE A 355 -0.68 0.54 27.93
N ASP A 356 -0.68 0.32 29.24
CA ASP A 356 0.54 0.10 30.03
C ASP A 356 1.12 -1.31 29.82
N THR A 357 0.29 -2.26 29.39
CA THR A 357 0.69 -3.66 29.20
C THR A 357 0.12 -4.24 27.92
N GLN A 358 0.83 -5.23 27.36
CA GLN A 358 0.36 -5.99 26.20
C GLN A 358 -1.00 -6.66 26.49
N GLN A 359 -1.16 -7.26 27.68
CA GLN A 359 -2.39 -7.94 28.07
C GLN A 359 -3.61 -7.01 28.03
N GLN A 360 -3.48 -5.76 28.43
CA GLN A 360 -4.58 -4.79 28.34
C GLN A 360 -4.95 -4.52 26.87
N ALA A 361 -3.97 -4.38 25.98
CA ALA A 361 -4.24 -4.23 24.55
C ALA A 361 -4.90 -5.50 23.97
N ASP A 362 -4.44 -6.69 24.34
CA ASP A 362 -5.01 -7.97 23.90
C ASP A 362 -6.48 -8.12 24.35
N ASP A 363 -6.81 -7.70 25.58
CA ASP A 363 -8.18 -7.71 26.09
C ASP A 363 -9.10 -6.78 25.27
N ILE A 364 -8.58 -5.61 24.85
CA ILE A 364 -9.31 -4.69 23.96
C ILE A 364 -9.46 -5.28 22.55
N VAL A 365 -8.41 -5.91 21.99
CA VAL A 365 -8.50 -6.61 20.70
C VAL A 365 -9.61 -7.66 20.73
N LYS A 366 -9.66 -8.48 21.78
CA LYS A 366 -10.70 -9.49 21.96
C LYS A 366 -12.10 -8.87 22.02
N ALA A 367 -12.28 -7.82 22.81
CA ALA A 367 -13.55 -7.11 22.93
C ALA A 367 -14.01 -6.51 21.57
N LEU A 368 -13.08 -5.94 20.79
CA LEU A 368 -13.38 -5.43 19.45
C LEU A 368 -13.80 -6.52 18.48
N LYS A 369 -13.07 -7.65 18.45
CA LYS A 369 -13.39 -8.82 17.62
C LYS A 369 -14.81 -9.32 17.93
N GLU A 370 -15.16 -9.45 19.21
CA GLU A 370 -16.49 -9.91 19.67
C GLU A 370 -17.64 -8.96 19.25
N VAL A 371 -17.40 -7.64 19.21
CA VAL A 371 -18.45 -6.65 18.92
C VAL A 371 -18.61 -6.36 17.42
N THR A 372 -17.54 -6.43 16.64
CA THR A 372 -17.51 -5.89 15.27
C THR A 372 -17.23 -6.91 14.17
N ASN A 373 -16.66 -8.06 14.56
CA ASN A 373 -16.13 -9.06 13.63
C ASN A 373 -15.13 -8.45 12.62
N ILE A 374 -14.29 -7.49 13.06
CA ILE A 374 -13.12 -7.01 12.31
C ILE A 374 -11.85 -7.59 12.90
N SER A 375 -10.82 -7.69 12.07
CA SER A 375 -9.47 -7.94 12.54
C SER A 375 -8.95 -6.73 13.31
N ALA A 376 -8.32 -7.00 14.44
CA ALA A 376 -7.65 -6.02 15.27
C ALA A 376 -6.40 -6.68 15.84
N TRP A 377 -5.34 -5.90 16.03
CA TRP A 377 -4.07 -6.38 16.55
C TRP A 377 -3.56 -5.47 17.64
N THR A 378 -2.91 -6.09 18.61
CA THR A 378 -2.04 -5.38 19.54
C THR A 378 -0.85 -4.84 18.76
N ALA A 379 -0.49 -3.60 19.02
CA ALA A 379 0.44 -2.84 18.21
C ALA A 379 1.41 -2.00 19.03
N GLN A 380 2.56 -1.71 18.42
CA GLN A 380 3.51 -0.68 18.84
C GLN A 380 3.83 0.20 17.64
N VAL A 381 4.05 1.49 17.89
CA VAL A 381 4.38 2.46 16.84
C VAL A 381 5.83 2.92 16.98
N SER A 382 6.40 3.35 15.87
CA SER A 382 7.74 3.91 15.84
C SER A 382 7.80 5.22 16.63
N SER A 383 8.95 5.55 17.22
CA SER A 383 9.11 6.71 18.10
C SER A 383 8.90 8.05 17.39
N ASP A 384 9.14 8.10 16.08
CA ASP A 384 8.89 9.26 15.22
C ASP A 384 7.39 9.46 14.91
N ALA A 385 6.55 8.44 15.13
CA ALA A 385 5.10 8.54 14.98
C ALA A 385 4.41 9.14 16.22
N MET A 386 5.11 9.27 17.35
CA MET A 386 4.60 9.84 18.61
C MET A 386 4.79 11.34 18.76
#